data_AF-K2ATD2-F1
#
_entry.id   AF-K2ATD2-F1
#
_cell.length_a   1.000
_cell.length_b   1.000
_cell.length_c   1.000
_cell.angle_alpha   90.00
_cell.angle_beta   90.00
_cell.angle_gamma   90.00
#
_symmetry.space_group_name_H-M   'P 1'
#
loop_
_entity.id
_entity.type
_entity.pdbx_description
1 polymer ?
#
loop_
_entity_poly.entity_id
_entity_poly.type
_entity_poly.pdbx_seq_one_letter_code
_entity_poly.pdbx_strand_id
1 'polypeptide(L)' 'LVASSKTSSLPEVYHEEAIVFNPRKLKSMEKAIANALNLSSSAKAKQIELAKKRSRDFSWSKTAHLTLEVYKTLCH' A
#
# COMPACT_ATOMS: atom_id res chain seq x y z
N LEU A 1 -3.41 -3.50 9.97
CA LEU A 1 -2.45 -2.39 10.03
C LEU A 1 -1.17 -2.85 9.37
N VAL A 2 -0.57 -2.02 8.50
CA VAL A 2 0.67 -2.34 7.79
C VAL A 2 1.65 -1.18 7.94
N ALA A 3 2.92 -1.48 8.16
CA ALA A 3 4.02 -0.51 8.06
C ALA A 3 4.96 -0.96 6.94
N SER A 4 5.27 -0.09 5.99
CA SER A 4 6.04 -0.49 4.80
C SER A 4 7.02 0.56 4.29
N SER A 5 7.92 0.15 3.41
CA SER A 5 8.91 1.03 2.78
C SER A 5 8.26 2.02 1.82
N LYS A 6 8.70 3.29 1.87
CA LYS A 6 8.28 4.34 0.93
C LYS A 6 9.07 4.42 -0.38
N THR A 7 9.96 3.47 -0.64
CA THR A 7 10.98 3.58 -1.71
C THR A 7 10.84 2.53 -2.83
N SER A 8 9.78 1.73 -2.78
CA SER A 8 9.46 0.73 -3.81
C SER A 8 8.16 1.13 -4.52
N SER A 9 7.53 0.21 -5.23
CA SER A 9 6.27 0.35 -5.97
C SER A 9 4.99 0.25 -5.12
N LEU A 10 5.13 0.27 -3.79
CA LEU A 10 4.01 0.16 -2.86
C LEU A 10 3.36 1.50 -2.44
N PRO A 11 4.06 2.65 -2.38
CA PRO A 11 3.44 3.97 -2.17
C PRO A 11 2.30 4.27 -3.14
N GLU A 12 2.37 3.80 -4.38
CA GLU A 12 1.33 3.97 -5.40
C GLU A 12 0.10 3.08 -5.14
N VAL A 13 0.30 1.99 -4.40
CA VAL A 13 -0.72 0.97 -4.10
C VAL A 13 -1.41 1.25 -2.78
N TYR A 14 -0.70 1.74 -1.78
CA TYR A 14 -1.25 2.01 -0.45
C TYR A 14 -2.31 3.13 -0.45
N HIS A 15 -3.13 3.15 0.60
CA HIS A 15 -3.97 4.32 0.88
C HIS A 15 -3.11 5.44 1.47
N GLU A 16 -3.52 6.70 1.28
CA GLU A 16 -2.71 7.89 1.64
C GLU A 16 -2.31 7.93 3.12
N GLU A 17 -3.18 7.41 4.00
CA GLU A 17 -2.93 7.38 5.45
C GLU A 17 -2.02 6.20 5.91
N ALA A 18 -1.45 5.39 5.02
CA ALA A 18 -0.67 4.22 5.41
C ALA A 18 0.61 4.59 6.17
N ILE A 19 1.00 3.77 7.15
CA ILE A 19 2.26 3.98 7.87
C ILE A 19 3.42 3.56 6.96
N VAL A 20 4.29 4.51 6.63
CA VAL A 20 5.46 4.25 5.79
C VAL A 20 6.77 4.68 6.44
N PHE A 21 7.87 4.05 6.03
CA PHE A 21 9.22 4.36 6.53
C PHE A 21 10.25 4.37 5.40
N ASN A 22 11.40 5.00 5.63
CA ASN A 22 12.56 4.86 4.77
C ASN A 22 13.39 3.64 5.24
N PRO A 23 13.57 2.60 4.40
CA PRO A 23 14.28 1.37 4.79
C PRO A 23 15.78 1.60 5.01
N ARG A 24 16.35 2.68 4.46
CA ARG A 24 17.76 3.07 4.64
C ARG A 24 17.99 3.93 5.88
N LYS A 25 16.97 4.14 6.73
CA LYS A 25 17.05 4.98 7.94
C LYS A 25 16.45 4.24 9.13
N LEU A 26 17.29 3.68 10.00
CA LEU A 26 16.87 2.94 11.20
C LEU A 26 15.84 3.69 12.05
N LYS A 27 16.11 4.97 12.35
CA LYS A 27 15.18 5.83 13.11
C LYS A 27 13.81 6.00 12.45
N SER A 28 13.74 5.95 11.12
CA SER A 28 12.47 5.99 10.41
C SER A 28 11.65 4.72 10.61
N MET A 29 12.31 3.56 10.67
CA MET A 29 11.67 2.26 10.91
C MET A 29 11.19 2.17 12.36
N GLU A 30 12.03 2.54 13.33
CA GLU A 30 11.67 2.61 14.75
C GLU A 30 10.41 3.45 14.97
N LYS A 31 10.36 4.66 14.38
CA LYS A 31 9.20 5.56 14.50
C LYS A 31 7.94 4.96 13.90
N ALA A 32 8.04 4.30 12.73
CA ALA A 32 6.89 3.66 12.09
C ALA A 32 6.33 2.51 12.93
N ILE A 33 7.20 1.69 13.52
CA ILE A 33 6.80 0.60 14.43
C ILE A 33 6.15 1.18 15.69
N ALA A 34 6.78 2.17 16.33
CA ALA A 34 6.23 2.82 17.52
C ALA A 34 4.86 3.44 17.25
N ASN A 35 4.71 4.16 16.13
CA ASN A 35 3.43 4.72 15.69
C ASN A 35 2.37 3.61 15.53
N ALA A 36 2.72 2.51 14.87
CA ALA A 36 1.81 1.39 14.64
C ALA A 36 1.30 0.76 15.95
N LEU A 37 2.20 0.60 16.93
CA LEU A 37 1.87 0.03 18.24
C LEU A 37 0.97 0.97 19.06
N ASN A 38 1.28 2.27 19.04
CA ASN A 38 0.61 3.32 19.83
C ASN A 38 -0.71 3.83 19.25
N LEU A 39 -1.15 3.34 18.08
CA LEU A 39 -2.46 3.70 17.55
C LEU A 39 -3.58 3.23 18.48
N SER A 40 -4.56 4.09 18.70
CA SER A 40 -5.81 3.73 19.37
C SER A 40 -6.57 2.64 18.61
N SER A 41 -7.43 1.90 19.30
CA SER A 41 -8.23 0.84 18.67
C SER A 41 -9.10 1.35 17.52
N SER A 42 -9.68 2.55 17.64
CA SER A 42 -10.46 3.18 16.58
C SER A 42 -9.61 3.55 15.36
N ALA A 43 -8.41 4.11 15.58
CA ALA A 43 -7.50 4.44 14.49
C ALA A 43 -6.96 3.19 13.79
N LYS A 44 -6.68 2.11 14.54
CA LYS A 44 -6.32 0.80 13.96
C LYS A 44 -7.44 0.23 13.11
N ALA A 45 -8.70 0.32 13.57
CA ALA A 45 -9.86 -0.15 12.81
C ALA A 45 -10.03 0.65 11.50
N LYS A 46 -9.92 1.99 11.55
CA LYS A 46 -9.95 2.85 10.36
C LYS A 46 -8.88 2.45 9.34
N GLN A 47 -7.63 2.25 9.79
CA GLN A 47 -6.51 1.83 8.94
C GLN A 47 -6.79 0.48 8.25
N ILE A 48 -7.37 -0.47 8.96
CA ILE A 48 -7.73 -1.78 8.40
C ILE A 48 -8.84 -1.64 7.34
N GLU A 49 -9.85 -0.81 7.59
CA GLU A 49 -10.94 -0.56 6.66
C GLU A 49 -10.43 0.08 5.37
N LEU A 50 -9.61 1.15 5.46
CA LEU A 50 -8.99 1.80 4.32
C LEU A 50 -8.10 0.83 3.51
N ALA A 51 -7.29 0.02 4.18
CA ALA A 51 -6.44 -0.97 3.52
C ALA A 51 -7.27 -2.02 2.77
N LYS A 52 -8.35 -2.53 3.38
CA LYS A 52 -9.29 -3.46 2.73
C LYS A 52 -10.01 -2.82 1.56
N LYS A 53 -10.40 -1.55 1.68
CA LYS A 53 -11.05 -0.82 0.59
C LYS A 53 -10.12 -0.70 -0.61
N ARG A 54 -8.88 -0.27 -0.38
CA ARG A 54 -7.87 -0.12 -1.43
C ARG A 54 -7.45 -1.44 -2.07
N SER A 55 -7.34 -2.52 -1.29
CA SER A 55 -6.94 -3.82 -1.85
C SER A 55 -7.94 -4.39 -2.86
N ARG A 56 -9.22 -4.00 -2.77
CA ARG A 56 -10.26 -4.44 -3.73
C ARG A 56 -10.09 -3.84 -5.13
N ASP A 57 -9.33 -2.76 -5.28
CA ASP A 57 -9.08 -2.13 -6.58
C ASP A 57 -8.18 -2.97 -7.50
N PHE A 58 -7.43 -3.91 -6.89
CA PHE A 58 -6.40 -4.72 -7.52
C PHE A 58 -6.82 -6.19 -7.57
N SER A 59 -6.77 -6.79 -8.75
CA SER A 59 -6.96 -8.24 -8.93
C SER A 59 -6.11 -8.73 -10.10
N TRP A 60 -5.64 -9.98 -10.01
CA TRP A 60 -4.84 -10.58 -11.08
C TRP A 60 -5.60 -10.63 -12.42
N SER A 61 -6.90 -10.92 -12.39
CA SER A 61 -7.74 -10.93 -13.59
C SER A 61 -7.82 -9.55 -14.25
N LYS A 62 -8.03 -8.48 -13.46
CA LYS A 62 -8.05 -7.10 -13.98
C LYS A 62 -6.69 -6.72 -14.57
N THR A 63 -5.60 -7.05 -13.89
CA THR A 63 -4.24 -6.80 -14.39
C THR A 63 -3.99 -7.52 -15.71
N ALA A 64 -4.37 -8.80 -15.83
CA ALA A 64 -4.18 -9.58 -17.05
C ALA A 64 -4.97 -8.99 -18.24
N HIS A 65 -6.25 -8.63 -18.02
CA HIS A 65 -7.08 -8.02 -19.06
C HIS A 65 -6.52 -6.66 -19.52
N LEU A 66 -6.23 -5.74 -18.58
CA LEU A 66 -5.68 -4.43 -18.90
C LEU A 66 -4.32 -4.53 -19.61
N THR A 67 -3.49 -5.48 -19.21
CA THR A 67 -2.21 -5.74 -19.88
C THR A 67 -2.45 -6.19 -21.31
N LEU A 68 -3.33 -7.17 -21.54
CA LEU A 68 -3.64 -7.66 -22.88
C LEU A 68 -4.19 -6.55 -23.79
N GLU A 69 -5.05 -5.67 -23.28
CA GLU A 69 -5.58 -4.53 -24.03
C GLU A 69 -4.47 -3.62 -24.55
N VAL A 70 -3.49 -3.26 -23.70
CA VAL A 70 -2.33 -2.45 -24.13
C VAL A 70 -1.50 -3.17 -25.18
N TYR A 71 -1.25 -4.47 -25.04
CA TYR A 71 -0.50 -5.21 -26.06
C TYR A 71 -1.22 -5.19 -27.42
N LYS A 72 -2.56 -5.31 -27.43
CA LYS A 72 -3.35 -5.24 -28.66
C LYS A 72 -3.29 -3.87 -29.33
N THR A 73 -3.14 -2.77 -28.60
CA THR A 73 -3.04 -1.42 -29.21
C THR A 73 -1.68 -1.17 -29.86
N LEU A 74 -0.64 -1.88 -29.43
CA LEU A 74 0.73 -1.72 -29.95
C LEU A 74 1.07 -2.69 -31.10
N CYS A 75 0.37 -3.82 -31.19
CA CYS A 75 0.63 -4.88 -32.18
C CYS A 75 -0.34 -4.86 -33.37
N HIS A 76 -1.04 -3.74 -33.59
CA HIS A 76 -1.82 -3.46 -34.81
C HIS A 76 -1.02 -2.61 -35.79
#